data_AF-A0A2W4QE47-F1
#
_entry.id   AF-A0A2W4QE47-F1
#
_cell.length_a   1.000
_cell.length_b   1.000
_cell.length_c   1.000
_cell.angle_alpha   90.00
_cell.angle_beta   90.00
_cell.angle_gamma   90.00
#
_symmetry.space_group_name_H-M   'P 1'
#
loop_
_entity.id
_entity.type
_entity.pdbx_description
1 polymer ?
#
loop_
_entity_poly.entity_id
_entity_poly.type
_entity_poly.pdbx_seq_one_letter_code
_entity_poly.pdbx_strand_id
1 'polypeptide(L)'
;MSKESTTVFNLDPDNFPELSQQEHSHLASMSDKEIDFSDIPETDEAFWSGDDLIRPSKKPVYLCLDEDIANWFKAHGRAYQSQINGILRRYIEAQGA
;
A
#
# COMPACT_ATOMS: atom_id res chain seq x y z
N MET A 1 18.99 36.10 -20.07
CA MET A 1 17.54 36.00 -20.39
C MET A 1 17.28 34.56 -20.83
N SER A 2 17.29 33.60 -19.89
CA SER A 2 17.06 32.18 -20.18
C SER A 2 15.69 31.81 -19.64
N LYS A 3 14.84 31.28 -20.52
CA LYS A 3 13.44 30.99 -20.28
C LYS A 3 13.33 29.72 -19.44
N GLU A 4 12.65 29.79 -18.30
CA GLU A 4 12.16 28.62 -17.58
C GLU A 4 11.02 28.01 -18.42
N SER A 5 11.35 26.96 -19.19
CA SER A 5 10.35 26.21 -19.96
C SER A 5 9.74 25.16 -19.05
N THR A 6 8.69 25.53 -18.32
CA THR A 6 7.87 24.56 -17.59
C THR A 6 7.13 23.67 -18.60
N THR A 7 7.64 22.46 -18.82
CA THR A 7 6.94 21.44 -19.61
C THR A 7 5.84 20.85 -18.74
N VAL A 8 4.58 21.13 -19.08
CA VAL A 8 3.43 20.50 -18.44
C VAL A 8 3.31 19.07 -18.98
N PHE A 9 3.66 18.09 -18.15
CA PHE A 9 3.51 16.67 -18.47
C PHE A 9 2.12 16.20 -18.00
N ASN A 10 1.23 15.90 -18.94
CA ASN A 10 -0.07 15.28 -18.63
C ASN A 10 0.10 13.76 -18.63
N LEU A 11 0.05 13.15 -17.43
CA LEU A 11 0.07 11.70 -17.25
C LEU A 11 -1.32 11.13 -17.52
N ASP A 12 -1.43 10.20 -18.47
CA ASP A 12 -2.63 9.37 -18.66
C ASP A 12 -2.49 8.10 -17.80
N PRO A 13 -3.32 7.91 -16.76
CA PRO A 13 -3.23 6.76 -15.86
C PRO A 13 -3.50 5.41 -16.55
N ASP A 14 -4.22 5.40 -17.67
CA ASP A 14 -4.57 4.19 -18.40
C ASP A 14 -3.55 3.87 -19.50
N ASN A 15 -2.62 4.79 -19.78
CA ASN A 15 -1.59 4.64 -20.82
C ASN A 15 -0.30 5.35 -20.43
N PHE A 16 0.44 4.75 -19.50
CA PHE A 16 1.75 5.25 -19.11
C PHE A 16 2.75 5.13 -20.26
N PRO A 17 3.58 6.15 -20.54
CA PRO A 17 4.67 6.03 -21.49
C PRO A 17 5.68 4.99 -21.00
N GLU A 18 6.05 4.06 -21.89
CA GLU A 18 7.14 3.13 -21.60
C GLU A 18 8.49 3.86 -21.68
N LEU A 19 9.36 3.59 -20.71
CA LEU A 19 10.72 4.09 -20.73
C LEU A 19 11.49 3.46 -21.91
N SER A 20 12.19 4.30 -22.65
CA SER A 20 13.07 3.85 -23.72
C SER A 20 14.31 3.12 -23.16
N GLN A 21 14.93 2.29 -24.00
CA GLN A 21 16.17 1.57 -23.64
C GLN A 21 17.31 2.52 -23.23
N GLN A 22 17.34 3.73 -23.78
CA GLN A 22 18.33 4.76 -23.45
C GLN A 22 18.09 5.34 -22.06
N GLU A 23 16.83 5.63 -21.71
CA GLU A 23 16.44 6.12 -20.38
C GLU A 23 16.73 5.07 -19.30
N HIS A 24 16.43 3.79 -19.56
CA HIS A 24 16.79 2.70 -18.66
C HIS A 24 18.31 2.63 -18.41
N SER A 25 19.12 2.73 -19.46
CA SER A 25 20.58 2.69 -19.35
C SER A 25 21.13 3.90 -18.59
N HIS A 26 20.51 5.07 -18.78
CA HIS A 26 20.87 6.29 -18.06
C HIS A 26 20.56 6.17 -16.57
N LEU A 27 19.34 5.79 -16.19
CA LEU A 27 18.94 5.60 -14.79
C LEU A 27 19.79 4.53 -14.08
N ALA A 28 20.14 3.44 -14.79
CA ALA A 28 20.98 2.38 -14.22
C ALA A 28 22.44 2.82 -13.99
N SER A 29 22.90 3.88 -14.68
CA SER A 29 24.27 4.40 -14.57
C SER A 29 24.36 5.61 -13.64
N MET A 30 23.22 6.17 -13.23
CA MET A 30 23.13 7.35 -12.38
C MET A 30 23.55 7.00 -10.96
N SER A 31 24.38 7.86 -10.35
CA SER A 31 24.80 7.69 -8.96
C SER A 31 23.85 8.40 -7.99
N ASP A 32 23.77 7.91 -6.75
CA ASP A 32 22.88 8.48 -5.72
C ASP A 32 23.10 9.98 -5.48
N LYS A 33 24.34 10.47 -5.68
CA LYS A 33 24.68 11.89 -5.52
C LYS A 33 24.06 12.81 -6.57
N GLU A 34 23.63 12.25 -7.69
CA GLU A 34 23.00 12.99 -8.79
C GLU A 34 21.48 13.07 -8.62
N ILE A 35 20.90 12.35 -7.65
CA ILE A 35 19.48 12.39 -7.34
C ILE A 35 19.14 13.74 -6.69
N ASP A 36 18.18 14.45 -7.27
CA ASP A 36 17.66 15.71 -6.75
C ASP A 36 16.59 15.45 -5.69
N PHE A 37 16.80 15.97 -4.49
CA PHE A 37 15.87 15.88 -3.33
C PHE A 37 15.33 17.27 -2.94
N SER A 38 15.41 18.27 -3.83
CA SER A 38 14.99 19.64 -3.53
C SER A 38 13.48 19.79 -3.29
N ASP A 39 12.66 18.91 -3.87
CA ASP A 39 11.21 18.87 -3.71
C ASP A 39 10.76 17.92 -2.59
N ILE A 40 11.45 16.80 -2.40
CA ILE A 40 11.13 15.78 -1.40
C ILE A 40 12.42 15.38 -0.65
N PRO A 41 12.50 15.62 0.66
CA PRO A 41 13.70 15.28 1.43
C PRO A 41 13.90 13.75 1.50
N GLU A 42 15.15 13.33 1.59
CA GLU A 42 15.53 11.93 1.78
C GLU A 42 14.93 11.38 3.09
N THR A 43 14.38 10.16 3.03
CA THR A 43 13.89 9.45 4.22
C THR A 43 15.03 8.69 4.89
N ASP A 44 15.20 8.83 6.20
CA ASP A 44 16.22 8.12 6.97
C ASP A 44 15.65 6.90 7.70
N GLU A 45 16.52 6.14 8.39
CA GLU A 45 16.08 5.01 9.21
C GLU A 45 15.09 5.44 10.31
N ALA A 46 15.19 6.67 10.80
CA ALA A 46 14.28 7.21 11.80
C ALA A 46 12.86 7.40 11.25
N PHE A 47 12.71 7.85 9.99
CA PHE A 47 11.44 7.94 9.29
C PHE A 47 10.73 6.58 9.24
N TRP A 48 11.47 5.51 8.96
CA TRP A 48 10.95 4.13 8.89
C TRP A 48 10.89 3.42 10.26
N SER A 49 11.52 3.97 11.30
CA SER A 49 11.51 3.40 12.65
C SER A 49 10.17 3.54 13.36
N GLY A 50 9.30 4.43 12.87
CA GLY A 50 8.05 4.84 13.50
C GLY A 50 6.78 4.24 12.92
N ASP A 51 6.88 3.24 12.04
CA ASP A 51 5.68 2.55 11.60
C ASP A 51 5.36 1.45 12.61
N ASP A 52 4.63 1.82 13.66
CA ASP A 52 3.78 0.87 14.37
C ASP A 52 2.78 0.36 13.34
N LEU A 53 3.21 -0.59 12.51
CA LEU A 53 2.34 -1.37 11.66
C LEU A 53 1.38 -2.05 12.64
N ILE A 54 0.23 -1.41 12.92
CA ILE A 54 -0.74 -1.85 13.91
C ILE A 54 -1.32 -3.15 13.39
N ARG A 55 -0.61 -4.24 13.64
CA ARG A 55 -1.12 -5.59 13.46
C ARG A 55 -1.99 -5.84 14.67
N PRO A 56 -3.32 -5.93 14.50
CA PRO A 56 -4.17 -6.23 15.62
C PRO A 56 -3.73 -7.56 16.23
N SER A 57 -3.42 -7.55 17.52
CA SER A 57 -3.04 -8.75 18.26
C SER A 57 -4.24 -9.70 18.28
N LYS A 58 -4.13 -10.82 17.55
CA LYS A 58 -5.19 -11.83 17.47
C LYS A 58 -5.12 -12.69 18.73
N LYS A 59 -6.23 -12.79 19.46
CA LYS A 59 -6.38 -13.76 20.56
C LYS A 59 -7.07 -15.02 20.01
N PRO A 60 -6.49 -16.22 20.19
CA PRO A 60 -7.16 -17.45 19.79
C PRO A 60 -8.36 -17.67 20.71
N VAL A 61 -9.56 -17.66 20.14
CA VAL A 61 -10.81 -17.91 20.85
C VAL A 61 -11.56 -19.05 20.16
N TYR A 62 -12.22 -19.91 20.93
CA TYR A 62 -13.15 -20.90 20.41
C TYR A 62 -14.53 -20.27 20.28
N LEU A 63 -15.03 -20.16 19.05
CA LEU A 63 -16.37 -19.68 18.74
C LEU A 63 -17.09 -20.75 17.90
N CYS A 64 -18.30 -21.12 18.30
CA CYS A 64 -19.17 -21.95 17.49
C CYS A 64 -19.93 -21.07 16.49
N LEU A 65 -19.91 -21.47 15.22
CA LEU A 65 -20.69 -20.86 14.15
C LEU A 65 -21.67 -21.90 13.62
N ASP A 66 -22.80 -21.44 13.09
CA ASP A 66 -23.72 -22.32 12.38
C ASP A 66 -23.03 -22.96 11.16
N GLU A 67 -23.47 -24.17 10.81
CA GLU A 67 -22.80 -25.00 9.81
C GLU A 67 -22.82 -24.34 8.42
N ASP A 68 -23.94 -23.75 8.04
CA ASP A 68 -24.14 -23.05 6.77
C ASP A 68 -23.24 -21.81 6.65
N ILE A 69 -23.14 -21.02 7.73
CA ILE A 69 -22.26 -19.86 7.82
C ILE A 69 -20.80 -20.28 7.69
N ALA A 70 -20.38 -21.31 8.44
CA ALA A 70 -19.01 -21.83 8.39
C ALA A 70 -18.65 -22.35 6.99
N ASN A 71 -19.58 -23.05 6.34
CA ASN A 71 -19.38 -23.57 4.99
C ASN A 71 -19.30 -22.45 3.94
N TRP A 72 -20.15 -21.43 4.05
CA TRP A 72 -20.13 -20.27 3.16
C TRP A 72 -18.77 -19.55 3.22
N PHE A 73 -18.28 -19.27 4.42
CA PHE A 73 -17.00 -18.59 4.63
C PHE A 73 -15.80 -19.42 4.16
N LYS A 74 -15.83 -20.75 4.35
CA LYS A 74 -14.81 -21.65 3.83
C LYS A 74 -14.78 -21.69 2.29
N ALA A 75 -15.95 -21.61 1.64
CA ALA A 75 -16.04 -21.59 0.18
C ALA A 75 -15.51 -20.28 -0.43
N HIS A 76 -15.59 -19.16 0.29
CA HIS A 76 -15.17 -17.83 -0.19
C HIS A 76 -13.66 -17.52 -0.01
N GLY A 77 -12.85 -18.50 0.40
CA GLY A 77 -11.38 -18.45 0.24
C GLY A 77 -10.55 -18.78 1.49
N ARG A 78 -9.22 -18.72 1.30
CA ARG A 78 -8.20 -19.21 2.26
C ARG A 78 -8.15 -18.47 3.60
N ALA A 79 -8.80 -17.31 3.71
CA ALA A 79 -8.69 -16.41 4.86
C ALA A 79 -10.03 -16.19 5.61
N TYR A 80 -10.86 -17.22 5.70
CA TYR A 80 -12.20 -17.14 6.29
C TYR A 80 -12.22 -16.58 7.72
N GLN A 81 -11.25 -16.94 8.57
CA GLN A 81 -11.12 -16.39 9.93
C GLN A 81 -10.86 -14.87 9.93
N SER A 82 -10.07 -14.38 8.97
CA SER A 82 -9.80 -12.94 8.83
C SER A 82 -11.03 -12.19 8.32
N GLN A 83 -11.83 -12.79 7.44
CA GLN A 83 -13.10 -12.22 6.98
C GLN A 83 -14.11 -12.11 8.12
N ILE A 84 -14.28 -13.18 8.91
CA ILE A 84 -15.14 -13.18 10.10
C ILE A 84 -14.72 -12.04 11.05
N ASN A 85 -13.42 -11.95 11.35
CA ASN A 85 -12.90 -10.89 12.23
C ASN A 85 -13.13 -9.48 11.66
N GLY A 86 -13.03 -9.30 10.34
CA GLY A 86 -13.30 -8.03 9.68
C GLY A 86 -14.78 -7.61 9.76
N ILE A 87 -15.70 -8.58 9.61
CA ILE A 87 -17.15 -8.33 9.75
C ILE A 87 -17.50 -7.96 11.19
N LEU A 88 -16.98 -8.71 12.16
CA LEU A 88 -17.19 -8.41 13.58
C LEU A 88 -16.67 -7.01 13.94
N ARG A 89 -15.50 -6.62 13.41
CA ARG A 89 -14.96 -5.27 13.61
C ARG A 89 -15.90 -4.18 13.07
N ARG A 90 -16.36 -4.33 11.82
CA ARG A 90 -17.30 -3.37 11.21
C ARG A 90 -18.60 -3.27 12.00
N TYR A 91 -19.09 -4.39 12.53
CA TYR A 91 -20.28 -4.40 13.39
C TYR A 91 -20.04 -3.60 14.68
N ILE A 92 -18.90 -3.79 15.35
CA ILE A 92 -18.53 -3.05 16.56
C ILE A 92 -18.42 -1.54 16.26
N GLU A 93 -17.73 -1.17 15.18
CA GLU A 93 -17.56 0.23 14.75
C GLU A 93 -18.91 0.90 14.44
N ALA A 94 -19.81 0.18 13.74
CA ALA A 94 -21.15 0.67 13.43
C ALA A 94 -22.06 0.81 14.67
N GLN A 95 -21.78 0.06 15.74
CA GLN A 95 -22.50 0.16 17.01
C GLN A 95 -22.00 1.31 17.91
N GLY A 96 -20.95 2.04 17.50
CA GLY A 96 -20.48 3.24 18.21
C GLY A 96 -19.73 2.95 19.51
N ALA A 97 -18.89 1.91 19.51
CA ALA A 97 -17.90 1.71 20.57
C ALA A 97 -16.78 2.77 20.52
#